data_AF-A0A928PHK6-F1
#
_entry.id   AF-A0A928PHK6-F1
#
_cell.length_a   1.000
_cell.length_b   1.000
_cell.length_c   1.000
_cell.angle_alpha   90.00
_cell.angle_beta   90.00
_cell.angle_gamma   90.00
#
_symmetry.space_group_name_H-M   'P 1'
#
loop_
_entity.id
_entity.type
_entity.pdbx_description
1 polymer ?
#
loop_
_entity_poly.entity_id
_entity_poly.type
_entity_poly.pdbx_seq_one_letter_code
_entity_poly.pdbx_strand_id
1 'polypeptide(L)'
;MKRKLTVLIMAVALLCTLLSGCKSMPDEMAAAVTMFKDQVTRITDQTAEAGELLEKAQSVLSSGKPVSDVTTTSKLQSAIDTVKEKVKFEVPKRPPSLNAINEKVEELKGIDFTSYIDQLKDATQGVVDSQEDYEMNDTLVTQENGVWGVYEDGKLTGYTGLAQNEYGTWYVKAGKVDFTYSGSYDFAGKTFNVVTGEVKA
;
A
#
# COMPACT_ATOMS: atom_id res chain seq x y z
N MET A 1 11.10 -11.30 12.28
CA MET A 1 11.56 -12.02 11.06
C MET A 1 11.01 -11.30 9.84
N LYS A 2 11.82 -10.47 9.17
CA LYS A 2 11.43 -9.79 7.93
C LYS A 2 11.53 -10.81 6.78
N ARG A 3 10.44 -11.51 6.47
CA ARG A 3 10.35 -12.27 5.22
C ARG A 3 10.37 -11.23 4.10
N LYS A 4 11.51 -11.10 3.41
CA LYS A 4 11.58 -10.39 2.13
C LYS A 4 10.54 -11.07 1.25
N LEU A 5 9.41 -10.40 1.03
CA LEU A 5 8.33 -10.91 0.21
C LEU A 5 8.83 -10.79 -1.22
N THR A 6 9.43 -11.87 -1.72
CA THR A 6 9.86 -11.98 -3.11
C THR A 6 8.60 -12.04 -3.98
N VAL A 7 7.93 -10.89 -4.17
CA VAL A 7 6.92 -10.75 -5.22
C VAL A 7 7.72 -10.78 -6.51
N LEU A 8 7.61 -11.89 -7.21
CA LEU A 8 8.35 -12.21 -8.41
C LEU A 8 7.83 -11.35 -9.57
N ILE A 9 8.16 -10.07 -9.58
CA ILE A 9 7.98 -9.20 -10.75
C ILE A 9 9.19 -9.48 -11.64
N MET A 10 9.10 -10.57 -12.40
CA MET A 10 10.11 -10.90 -13.41
C MET A 10 9.98 -9.92 -14.58
N ALA A 11 10.42 -8.69 -14.36
CA ALA A 11 10.79 -7.77 -15.42
C ALA A 11 12.11 -8.26 -16.04
N VAL A 12 12.06 -9.36 -16.79
CA VAL A 12 13.22 -9.81 -17.58
C VAL A 12 13.31 -8.91 -18.80
N ALA A 13 14.04 -7.80 -18.64
CA ALA A 13 14.42 -6.91 -19.72
C ALA A 13 15.27 -7.67 -20.75
N LEU A 14 14.64 -8.12 -21.82
CA LEU A 14 15.30 -8.74 -22.98
C LEU A 14 14.69 -8.20 -24.28
N LEU A 15 14.61 -6.86 -24.38
CA LEU A 15 14.16 -6.18 -25.60
C LEU A 15 15.17 -6.31 -26.78
N CYS A 16 16.41 -6.76 -26.52
CA CYS A 16 17.52 -6.66 -27.49
C CYS A 16 17.63 -7.80 -28.52
N THR A 17 16.84 -8.88 -28.46
CA THR A 17 17.03 -10.04 -29.38
C THR A 17 16.16 -10.04 -30.64
N LEU A 18 15.35 -9.00 -30.87
CA LEU A 18 14.41 -8.98 -32.01
C LEU A 18 15.02 -8.53 -33.36
N LEU A 19 16.32 -8.24 -33.42
CA LEU A 19 16.99 -7.67 -34.60
C LEU A 19 17.97 -8.63 -35.31
N SER A 20 17.87 -9.94 -35.14
CA SER A 20 18.67 -10.88 -35.93
C SER A 20 17.90 -11.29 -37.20
N GLY A 21 18.06 -10.51 -38.28
CA GLY A 21 17.60 -10.89 -39.61
C GLY A 21 17.14 -9.75 -40.53
N CYS A 22 17.91 -8.67 -40.67
CA CYS A 22 17.61 -7.63 -41.65
C CYS A 22 18.09 -8.04 -43.05
N LYS A 23 17.19 -8.65 -43.82
CA LYS A 23 17.22 -8.67 -45.29
C LYS A 23 15.88 -8.08 -45.73
N SER A 24 15.88 -6.78 -46.05
CA SER A 24 14.73 -5.96 -46.50
C SER A 24 13.35 -6.42 -46.01
N MET A 25 13.00 -6.11 -44.76
CA MET A 25 11.63 -6.28 -44.28
C MET A 25 10.70 -5.36 -45.09
N PRO A 26 9.56 -5.86 -45.61
CA PRO A 26 8.52 -4.99 -46.18
C PRO A 26 8.04 -3.98 -45.13
N ASP A 27 7.76 -2.74 -45.53
CA ASP A 27 7.39 -1.64 -44.61
C ASP A 27 6.22 -2.01 -43.69
N GLU A 28 5.25 -2.78 -44.19
CA GLU A 28 4.10 -3.28 -43.40
C GLU A 28 4.53 -4.21 -42.25
N MET A 29 5.51 -5.08 -42.48
CA MET A 29 6.03 -5.97 -41.45
C MET A 29 6.80 -5.19 -40.39
N ALA A 30 7.57 -4.18 -40.80
CA ALA A 30 8.26 -3.30 -39.86
C ALA A 30 7.26 -2.54 -38.98
N ALA A 31 6.19 -2.00 -39.56
CA ALA A 31 5.13 -1.31 -38.81
C ALA A 31 4.44 -2.23 -37.79
N ALA A 32 4.06 -3.44 -38.19
CA ALA A 32 3.43 -4.41 -37.29
C ALA A 32 4.36 -4.81 -36.12
N VAL A 33 5.66 -5.00 -36.40
CA VAL A 33 6.66 -5.29 -35.36
C VAL A 33 6.80 -4.12 -34.38
N THR A 34 6.75 -2.88 -34.86
CA THR A 34 6.77 -1.69 -33.99
C THR A 34 5.54 -1.65 -33.08
N MET A 35 4.33 -1.83 -33.62
CA MET A 35 3.12 -1.88 -32.81
C MET A 35 3.16 -2.97 -31.74
N PHE A 36 3.66 -4.17 -32.10
CA PHE A 36 3.87 -5.25 -31.15
C PHE A 36 4.82 -4.86 -30.02
N LYS A 37 5.97 -4.24 -30.36
CA LYS A 37 6.92 -3.76 -29.35
C LYS A 37 6.30 -2.69 -28.45
N ASP A 38 5.58 -1.73 -29.02
CA ASP A 38 4.96 -0.64 -28.26
C ASP A 38 3.94 -1.18 -27.26
N GLN A 39 3.13 -2.17 -27.65
CA GLN A 39 2.19 -2.82 -26.73
C GLN A 39 2.89 -3.64 -25.64
N VAL A 40 3.93 -4.40 -25.99
CA VAL A 40 4.74 -5.12 -25.00
C VAL A 40 5.38 -4.14 -24.00
N THR A 41 5.94 -3.03 -24.48
CA THR A 41 6.53 -1.98 -23.64
C THR A 41 5.47 -1.37 -22.72
N ARG A 42 4.32 -0.95 -23.24
CA ARG A 42 3.21 -0.39 -22.44
C ARG A 42 2.85 -1.30 -21.26
N ILE A 43 2.62 -2.58 -21.53
CA ILE A 43 2.21 -3.53 -20.48
C ILE A 43 3.38 -3.79 -19.51
N THR A 44 4.61 -3.87 -20.02
CA THR A 44 5.81 -4.05 -19.18
C THR A 44 5.97 -2.85 -18.23
N ASP A 45 5.81 -1.62 -18.72
CA ASP A 45 5.90 -0.40 -17.93
C ASP A 45 4.81 -0.37 -16.85
N GLN A 46 3.56 -0.75 -17.18
CA GLN A 46 2.49 -0.91 -16.20
C GLN A 46 2.85 -1.94 -15.11
N THR A 47 3.44 -3.09 -15.49
CA THR A 47 3.86 -4.08 -14.48
C THR A 47 5.03 -3.61 -13.60
N ALA A 48 5.92 -2.77 -14.15
CA ALA A 48 7.01 -2.17 -13.39
C ALA A 48 6.48 -1.15 -12.38
N GLU A 49 5.59 -0.25 -12.80
CA GLU A 49 4.92 0.73 -11.94
C GLU A 49 4.16 0.04 -10.80
N ALA A 50 3.37 -0.99 -11.12
CA ALA A 50 2.66 -1.78 -10.12
C ALA A 50 3.62 -2.37 -9.08
N GLY A 51 4.83 -2.76 -9.50
CA GLY A 51 5.85 -3.30 -8.61
C GLY A 51 6.43 -2.29 -7.64
N GLU A 52 6.78 -1.10 -8.12
CA GLU A 52 7.25 -0.01 -7.25
C GLU A 52 6.16 0.39 -6.23
N LEU A 53 4.90 0.46 -6.68
CA LEU A 53 3.76 0.75 -5.81
C LEU A 53 3.50 -0.36 -4.78
N LEU A 54 3.67 -1.63 -5.13
CA LEU A 54 3.53 -2.74 -4.19
C LEU A 54 4.55 -2.67 -3.05
N GLU A 55 5.81 -2.32 -3.35
CA GLU A 55 6.83 -2.12 -2.33
C GLU A 55 6.49 -0.95 -1.41
N LYS A 56 6.04 0.18 -1.99
CA LYS A 56 5.57 1.34 -1.22
C LYS A 56 4.38 0.98 -0.32
N ALA A 57 3.37 0.32 -0.87
CA ALA A 57 2.16 -0.09 -0.15
C ALA A 57 2.47 -1.01 1.04
N GLN A 58 3.35 -1.99 0.85
CA GLN A 58 3.79 -2.88 1.93
C GLN A 58 4.61 -2.15 3.00
N SER A 59 5.43 -1.18 2.59
CA SER A 59 6.17 -0.31 3.51
C SER A 59 5.22 0.52 4.37
N VAL A 60 4.18 1.11 3.76
CA VAL A 60 3.14 1.88 4.46
C VAL A 60 2.42 1.00 5.50
N LEU A 61 1.99 -0.21 5.14
CA LEU A 61 1.35 -1.15 6.08
C LEU A 61 2.29 -1.60 7.22
N SER A 62 3.58 -1.77 6.92
CA SER A 62 4.58 -2.23 7.90
C SER A 62 5.19 -1.11 8.73
N SER A 63 4.85 0.15 8.44
CA SER A 63 5.43 1.33 9.11
C SER A 63 5.10 1.39 10.61
N GLY A 64 4.02 0.74 11.03
CA GLY A 64 3.51 0.82 12.39
C GLY A 64 3.07 2.23 12.78
N LYS A 65 2.80 3.11 11.81
CA LYS A 65 2.15 4.39 12.06
C LYS A 65 0.64 4.15 12.28
N PRO A 66 0.06 4.73 13.33
CA PRO A 66 -1.39 4.68 13.57
C PRO A 66 -2.18 5.41 12.47
N VAL A 67 -3.47 5.09 12.35
CA VAL A 67 -4.38 5.64 11.34
C VAL A 67 -5.67 6.17 11.98
N SER A 68 -6.20 7.29 11.49
CA SER A 68 -7.50 7.85 11.89
C SER A 68 -8.71 7.00 11.46
N ASP A 69 -8.63 6.30 10.32
CA ASP A 69 -9.64 5.36 9.80
C ASP A 69 -8.99 3.99 9.58
N VAL A 70 -9.30 3.06 10.47
CA VAL A 70 -8.77 1.68 10.42
C VAL A 70 -9.17 0.92 9.16
N THR A 71 -10.26 1.30 8.48
CA THR A 71 -10.71 0.61 7.26
C THR A 71 -9.74 0.81 6.09
N THR A 72 -8.98 1.90 6.07
CA THR A 72 -7.99 2.21 5.03
C THR A 72 -6.95 1.09 4.90
N THR A 73 -6.49 0.53 6.03
CA THR A 73 -5.50 -0.56 6.05
C THR A 73 -6.03 -1.85 5.41
N SER A 74 -7.28 -2.22 5.67
CA SER A 74 -7.93 -3.40 5.08
C SER A 74 -8.20 -3.23 3.57
N LYS A 75 -8.55 -2.00 3.14
CA LYS A 75 -8.70 -1.66 1.71
C LYS A 75 -7.35 -1.75 0.99
N LEU A 76 -6.28 -1.22 1.59
CA LEU A 76 -4.93 -1.32 1.04
C LEU A 76 -4.47 -2.77 0.93
N GLN A 77 -4.69 -3.59 1.97
CA GLN A 77 -4.35 -5.01 1.92
C GLN A 77 -5.10 -5.73 0.78
N SER A 78 -6.39 -5.45 0.60
CA SER A 78 -7.19 -6.04 -0.47
C SER A 78 -6.71 -5.62 -1.87
N ALA A 79 -6.30 -4.35 -2.03
CA ALA A 79 -5.74 -3.84 -3.27
C ALA A 79 -4.37 -4.48 -3.59
N ILE A 80 -3.51 -4.65 -2.58
CA ILE A 80 -2.23 -5.38 -2.70
C ILE A 80 -2.46 -6.80 -3.21
N ASP A 81 -3.41 -7.52 -2.61
CA ASP A 81 -3.69 -8.91 -2.98
C ASP A 81 -4.26 -9.00 -4.41
N THR A 82 -5.12 -8.06 -4.79
CA THR A 82 -5.67 -7.95 -6.15
C THR A 82 -4.56 -7.72 -7.18
N VAL A 83 -3.65 -6.76 -6.94
CA VAL A 83 -2.55 -6.46 -7.87
C VAL A 83 -1.61 -7.67 -7.99
N LYS A 84 -1.25 -8.31 -6.87
CA LYS A 84 -0.42 -9.53 -6.89
C LYS A 84 -1.06 -10.67 -7.68
N GLU A 85 -2.39 -10.78 -7.66
CA GLU A 85 -3.10 -11.83 -8.37
C GLU A 85 -3.24 -11.52 -9.87
N LYS A 86 -3.64 -10.28 -10.20
CA LYS A 86 -4.10 -9.89 -11.55
C LYS A 86 -3.02 -9.26 -12.42
N VAL A 87 -2.06 -8.52 -11.85
CA VAL A 87 -1.01 -7.85 -12.63
C VAL A 87 0.16 -8.81 -12.86
N LYS A 88 0.00 -9.65 -13.89
CA LYS A 88 0.99 -10.64 -14.32
C LYS A 88 1.15 -10.57 -15.83
N PHE A 89 2.38 -10.39 -16.28
CA PHE A 89 2.68 -10.35 -17.70
C PHE A 89 3.97 -11.09 -17.99
N GLU A 90 3.89 -12.04 -18.92
CA GLU A 90 5.06 -12.71 -19.48
C GLU A 90 5.27 -12.15 -20.88
N VAL A 91 6.46 -11.59 -21.11
CA VAL A 91 6.81 -10.98 -22.41
C VAL A 91 6.73 -12.06 -23.50
N PRO A 92 5.81 -11.94 -24.47
CA PRO A 92 5.69 -12.94 -25.51
C PRO A 92 6.87 -12.86 -26.49
N LYS A 93 7.30 -14.01 -26.99
CA LYS A 93 8.21 -14.06 -28.15
C LYS A 93 7.51 -13.44 -29.36
N ARG A 94 8.27 -12.75 -30.22
CA ARG A 94 7.74 -12.19 -31.47
C ARG A 94 7.15 -13.29 -32.36
N PRO A 95 5.90 -13.18 -32.83
CA PRO A 95 5.31 -14.11 -33.79
C PRO A 95 6.04 -14.11 -35.15
N PRO A 96 5.96 -15.22 -35.92
CA PRO A 96 6.79 -15.39 -37.13
C PRO A 96 6.27 -14.70 -38.39
N SER A 97 4.99 -14.29 -38.46
CA SER A 97 4.35 -13.75 -39.66
C SER A 97 3.56 -12.48 -39.40
N LEU A 98 3.31 -11.67 -40.44
CA LEU A 98 2.54 -10.43 -40.35
C LEU A 98 1.16 -10.63 -39.70
N ASN A 99 0.40 -11.63 -40.16
CA ASN A 99 -0.92 -11.93 -39.61
C ASN A 99 -0.84 -12.32 -38.12
N ALA A 100 0.11 -13.18 -37.75
CA ALA A 100 0.29 -13.60 -36.36
C ALA A 100 0.76 -12.44 -35.45
N ILE A 101 1.54 -11.50 -36.00
CA ILE A 101 1.92 -10.28 -35.27
C ILE A 101 0.69 -9.41 -35.03
N ASN A 102 -0.13 -9.18 -36.06
CA ASN A 102 -1.34 -8.35 -35.94
C ASN A 102 -2.36 -8.95 -34.97
N GLU A 103 -2.61 -10.27 -35.04
CA GLU A 103 -3.46 -10.97 -34.07
C GLU A 103 -2.96 -10.78 -32.64
N LYS A 104 -1.64 -10.92 -32.44
CA LYS A 104 -1.04 -10.74 -31.13
C LYS A 104 -1.09 -9.30 -30.62
N VAL A 105 -0.96 -8.32 -31.52
CA VAL A 105 -1.14 -6.90 -31.17
C VAL A 105 -2.55 -6.65 -30.64
N GLU A 106 -3.58 -7.22 -31.26
CA GLU A 106 -4.96 -7.06 -30.78
C GLU A 106 -5.18 -7.75 -29.41
N GLU A 107 -4.60 -8.92 -29.18
CA GLU A 107 -4.60 -9.54 -27.85
C GLU A 107 -3.95 -8.64 -26.79
N LEU A 108 -2.79 -8.07 -27.10
CA LEU A 108 -2.04 -7.21 -26.17
C LEU A 108 -2.77 -5.89 -25.89
N LYS A 109 -3.47 -5.32 -26.88
CA LYS A 109 -4.31 -4.12 -26.67
C LYS A 109 -5.41 -4.35 -25.62
N GLY A 110 -5.93 -5.57 -25.53
CA GLY A 110 -6.94 -5.94 -24.53
C GLY A 110 -6.40 -6.05 -23.10
N ILE A 111 -5.08 -6.08 -22.93
CA ILE A 111 -4.44 -6.07 -21.61
C ILE A 111 -4.24 -4.62 -21.18
N ASP A 112 -4.84 -4.28 -20.04
CA ASP A 112 -4.68 -2.98 -19.41
C ASP A 112 -4.74 -3.13 -17.89
N PHE A 113 -3.67 -2.76 -17.20
CA PHE A 113 -3.58 -2.83 -15.75
C PHE A 113 -3.85 -1.50 -15.05
N THR A 114 -4.12 -0.41 -15.79
CA THR A 114 -4.28 0.94 -15.23
C THR A 114 -5.28 0.97 -14.07
N SER A 115 -6.46 0.35 -14.22
CA SER A 115 -7.46 0.36 -13.14
C SER A 115 -6.99 -0.33 -11.84
N TYR A 116 -6.16 -1.37 -11.92
CA TYR A 116 -5.63 -2.05 -10.72
C TYR A 116 -4.52 -1.22 -10.06
N ILE A 117 -3.70 -0.56 -10.88
CA ILE A 117 -2.63 0.34 -10.44
C ILE A 117 -3.23 1.55 -9.72
N ASP A 118 -4.25 2.18 -10.31
CA ASP A 118 -4.95 3.33 -9.72
C ASP A 118 -5.60 2.96 -8.37
N GLN A 119 -6.28 1.82 -8.30
CA GLN A 119 -6.86 1.33 -7.04
C GLN A 119 -5.82 1.12 -5.94
N LEU A 120 -4.65 0.55 -6.29
CA LEU A 120 -3.55 0.38 -5.33
C LEU A 120 -2.97 1.73 -4.89
N LYS A 121 -2.83 2.67 -5.82
CA LYS A 121 -2.34 4.02 -5.55
C LYS A 121 -3.28 4.77 -4.62
N ASP A 122 -4.57 4.77 -4.91
CA ASP A 122 -5.60 5.43 -4.11
C ASP A 122 -5.70 4.81 -2.71
N ALA A 123 -5.70 3.47 -2.62
CA ALA A 123 -5.72 2.80 -1.33
C ALA A 123 -4.45 3.05 -0.51
N THR A 124 -3.29 3.16 -1.17
CA THR A 124 -2.03 3.51 -0.52
C THR A 124 -2.10 4.93 0.03
N GLN A 125 -2.58 5.87 -0.79
CA GLN A 125 -2.74 7.26 -0.39
C GLN A 125 -3.73 7.41 0.74
N GLY A 126 -4.87 6.71 0.72
CA GLY A 126 -5.85 6.77 1.81
C GLY A 126 -5.29 6.31 3.16
N VAL A 127 -4.32 5.38 3.20
CA VAL A 127 -3.61 5.05 4.44
C VAL A 127 -2.64 6.16 4.83
N VAL A 128 -1.91 6.75 3.88
CA VAL A 128 -0.99 7.87 4.16
C VAL A 128 -1.75 9.08 4.70
N ASP A 129 -2.84 9.47 4.05
CA ASP A 129 -3.71 10.56 4.49
C ASP A 129 -4.24 10.26 5.89
N SER A 130 -4.69 9.03 6.15
CA SER A 130 -5.15 8.64 7.48
C SER A 130 -4.05 8.58 8.54
N GLN A 131 -2.79 8.37 8.15
CA GLN A 131 -1.62 8.48 9.03
C GLN A 131 -1.23 9.92 9.31
N GLU A 132 -1.43 10.84 8.36
CA GLU A 132 -1.16 12.28 8.50
C GLU A 132 -2.27 12.97 9.29
N ASP A 133 -3.54 12.60 9.04
CA ASP A 133 -4.71 13.02 9.79
C ASP A 133 -4.77 12.40 11.19
N TYR A 134 -3.91 11.41 11.48
CA TYR A 134 -3.79 10.89 12.83
C TYR A 134 -3.07 11.90 13.72
N GLU A 135 -3.85 12.81 14.28
CA GLU A 135 -3.53 13.42 15.56
C GLU A 135 -3.63 12.30 16.60
N MET A 136 -2.56 12.06 17.35
CA MET A 136 -2.57 11.06 18.41
C MET A 136 -3.49 11.54 19.52
N ASN A 137 -4.79 11.27 19.33
CA ASN A 137 -5.94 11.93 19.92
C ASN A 137 -5.57 13.17 20.75
N ASP A 138 -5.86 14.37 20.24
CA ASP A 138 -5.73 15.67 20.93
C ASP A 138 -6.52 15.73 22.26
N THR A 139 -7.21 14.64 22.60
CA THR A 139 -7.59 14.29 23.96
C THR A 139 -6.40 14.37 24.92
N LEU A 140 -6.40 15.46 25.67
CA LEU A 140 -5.44 15.74 26.72
C LEU A 140 -5.83 15.03 28.02
N VAL A 141 -4.85 14.38 28.62
CA VAL A 141 -4.92 13.95 30.02
C VAL A 141 -4.52 15.12 30.90
N THR A 142 -5.43 15.58 31.75
CA THR A 142 -5.16 16.58 32.78
C THR A 142 -5.31 15.94 34.17
N GLN A 143 -4.80 16.63 35.19
CA GLN A 143 -5.04 16.26 36.58
C GLN A 143 -6.02 17.24 37.19
N GLU A 144 -7.18 16.75 37.61
CA GLU A 144 -8.12 17.52 38.44
C GLU A 144 -8.37 16.76 39.74
N ASN A 145 -8.29 17.46 40.88
CA ASN A 145 -8.55 16.89 42.21
C ASN A 145 -7.79 15.57 42.48
N GLY A 146 -6.54 15.46 42.00
CA GLY A 146 -5.69 14.28 42.17
C GLY A 146 -6.02 13.10 41.26
N VAL A 147 -6.96 13.25 40.32
CA VAL A 147 -7.32 12.22 39.34
C VAL A 147 -6.82 12.65 37.96
N TRP A 148 -5.89 11.85 37.42
CA TRP A 148 -5.48 11.97 36.02
C TRP A 148 -6.55 11.40 35.10
N GLY A 149 -7.02 12.19 34.14
CA GLY A 149 -8.11 11.79 33.28
C GLY A 149 -8.39 12.77 32.16
N VAL A 150 -9.39 12.44 31.35
CA VAL A 150 -9.92 13.25 30.27
C VAL A 150 -11.20 13.90 30.76
N TYR A 151 -11.22 15.23 30.72
CA TYR A 151 -12.30 16.05 31.26
C TYR A 151 -12.98 16.88 30.16
N GLU A 152 -14.30 16.98 30.25
CA GLU A 152 -15.12 17.96 29.52
C GLU A 152 -15.95 18.73 30.56
N ASP A 153 -15.89 20.07 30.52
CA ASP A 153 -16.57 20.95 31.48
C ASP A 153 -16.32 20.58 32.96
N GLY A 154 -15.08 20.19 33.30
CA GLY A 154 -14.66 19.81 34.65
C GLY A 154 -15.23 18.46 35.13
N LYS A 155 -15.72 17.62 34.22
CA LYS A 155 -16.23 16.28 34.52
C LYS A 155 -15.48 15.23 33.72
N LEU A 156 -15.22 14.09 34.35
CA LEU A 156 -14.66 12.93 33.65
C LEU A 156 -15.58 12.50 32.52
N THR A 157 -14.98 12.25 31.36
CA THR A 157 -15.67 11.75 30.18
C THR A 157 -15.86 10.23 30.24
N GLY A 158 -16.58 9.67 29.26
CA GLY A 158 -16.64 8.22 29.02
C GLY A 158 -15.47 7.67 28.21
N TYR A 159 -14.47 8.49 27.88
CA TYR A 159 -13.42 8.13 26.92
C TYR A 159 -12.65 6.87 27.34
N THR A 160 -12.42 5.96 26.40
CA THR A 160 -11.55 4.79 26.58
C THR A 160 -10.66 4.66 25.36
N GLY A 161 -9.36 4.77 25.56
CA GLY A 161 -8.40 4.89 24.46
C GLY A 161 -7.04 5.36 24.96
N LEU A 162 -6.24 5.87 24.03
CA LEU A 162 -4.96 6.51 24.35
C LEU A 162 -5.13 8.03 24.35
N ALA A 163 -4.53 8.72 25.32
CA ALA A 163 -4.58 10.17 25.46
C ALA A 163 -3.22 10.69 25.92
N GLN A 164 -2.87 11.92 25.59
CA GLN A 164 -1.53 12.46 25.81
C GLN A 164 -1.47 13.56 26.87
N ASN A 165 -0.30 13.73 27.45
CA ASN A 165 0.12 14.96 28.13
C ASN A 165 1.63 15.15 27.97
N GLU A 166 2.18 16.17 28.60
CA GLU A 166 3.62 16.47 28.59
C GLU A 166 4.51 15.34 29.15
N TYR A 167 3.93 14.36 29.86
CA TYR A 167 4.64 13.23 30.45
C TYR A 167 4.59 11.96 29.60
N GLY A 168 3.79 11.94 28.53
CA GLY A 168 3.69 10.81 27.62
C GLY A 168 2.26 10.49 27.17
N THR A 169 2.09 9.31 26.61
CA THR A 169 0.77 8.77 26.23
C THR A 169 0.30 7.77 27.27
N TRP A 170 -0.96 7.90 27.69
CA TRP A 170 -1.56 7.10 28.73
C TRP A 170 -2.76 6.30 28.21
N TYR A 171 -2.93 5.09 28.71
CA TYR A 171 -4.15 4.32 28.58
C TYR A 171 -5.20 4.89 29.54
N VAL A 172 -6.31 5.33 28.95
CA VAL A 172 -7.47 5.89 29.65
C VAL A 172 -8.64 4.93 29.53
N LYS A 173 -9.32 4.70 30.64
CA LYS A 173 -10.52 3.85 30.73
C LYS A 173 -11.60 4.59 31.51
N ALA A 174 -12.77 4.76 30.88
CA ALA A 174 -13.88 5.51 31.44
C ALA A 174 -13.46 6.90 31.96
N GLY A 175 -12.69 7.62 31.14
CA GLY A 175 -12.20 8.97 31.41
C GLY A 175 -11.01 9.05 32.35
N LYS A 176 -10.58 7.98 33.04
CA LYS A 176 -9.45 8.01 33.99
C LYS A 176 -8.23 7.29 33.43
N VAL A 177 -7.03 7.79 33.72
CA VAL A 177 -5.81 7.04 33.47
C VAL A 177 -5.82 5.77 34.33
N ASP A 178 -5.65 4.62 33.70
CA ASP A 178 -5.55 3.33 34.38
C ASP A 178 -4.07 2.96 34.57
N PHE A 179 -3.49 3.45 35.66
CA PHE A 179 -2.10 3.16 36.06
C PHE A 179 -1.85 1.68 36.40
N THR A 180 -2.91 0.86 36.51
CA THR A 180 -2.77 -0.57 36.79
C THR A 180 -2.67 -1.41 35.52
N TYR A 181 -3.06 -0.86 34.37
CA TYR A 181 -3.03 -1.57 33.11
C TYR A 181 -1.59 -1.76 32.62
N SER A 182 -1.20 -3.02 32.41
CA SER A 182 0.05 -3.39 31.73
C SER A 182 -0.26 -4.51 30.75
N GLY A 183 0.06 -4.30 29.47
CA GLY A 183 -0.26 -5.24 28.42
C GLY A 183 -0.28 -4.60 27.04
N SER A 184 -0.66 -5.40 26.06
CA SER A 184 -0.86 -4.96 24.68
C SER A 184 -2.25 -4.37 24.50
N TYR A 185 -2.31 -3.13 24.02
CA TYR A 185 -3.56 -2.42 23.74
C TYR A 185 -3.67 -2.08 22.26
N ASP A 186 -4.72 -2.59 21.60
CA ASP A 186 -5.01 -2.27 20.21
C ASP A 186 -5.78 -0.95 20.13
N PHE A 187 -5.20 0.03 19.45
CA PHE A 187 -5.80 1.34 19.22
C PHE A 187 -5.43 1.83 17.82
N ALA A 188 -6.40 2.38 17.08
CA ALA A 188 -6.15 2.97 15.76
C ALA A 188 -5.39 2.04 14.78
N GLY A 189 -5.71 0.75 14.79
CA GLY A 189 -5.08 -0.25 13.93
C GLY A 189 -3.65 -0.67 14.32
N LYS A 190 -3.17 -0.22 15.48
CA LYS A 190 -1.85 -0.56 16.02
C LYS A 190 -1.95 -1.16 17.42
N THR A 191 -1.09 -2.13 17.70
CA THR A 191 -0.87 -2.64 19.06
C THR A 191 0.19 -1.82 19.77
N PHE A 192 -0.16 -1.24 20.90
CA PHE A 192 0.73 -0.48 21.78
C PHE A 192 1.12 -1.32 23.00
N ASN A 193 2.39 -1.26 23.39
CA ASN A 193 2.83 -1.83 24.66
C ASN A 193 2.59 -0.81 25.77
N VAL A 194 1.69 -1.11 26.69
CA VAL A 194 1.38 -0.26 27.83
C VAL A 194 1.98 -0.88 29.09
N VAL A 195 2.68 -0.08 29.87
CA VAL A 195 3.27 -0.48 31.15
C VAL A 195 2.82 0.51 32.21
N THR A 196 2.09 0.03 33.21
CA THR A 196 1.54 0.85 34.30
C THR A 196 0.79 2.08 33.81
N GLY A 197 -0.07 1.89 32.80
CA GLY A 197 -0.86 2.94 32.16
C GLY A 197 -0.13 3.76 31.11
N GLU A 198 1.21 3.73 31.04
CA GLU A 198 1.99 4.52 30.08
C GLU A 198 2.35 3.70 28.83
N VAL A 199 2.15 4.26 27.64
CA VAL A 199 2.60 3.66 26.39
C VAL A 199 4.12 3.77 26.30
N LYS A 200 4.79 2.62 26.16
CA LYS A 200 6.24 2.55 25.94
C LYS A 200 6.56 2.46 24.46
N ALA A 201 7.58 3.22 24.04
CA ALA A 201 8.14 3.20 22.69
C ALA A 201 8.83 1.87 22.38
#